data_AF-A0A146LS30-F1
#
_entry.id   AF-A0A146LS30-F1
#
_cell.length_a   1.000
_cell.length_b   1.000
_cell.length_c   1.000
_cell.angle_alpha   90.00
_cell.angle_beta   90.00
_cell.angle_gamma   90.00
#
_symmetry.space_group_name_H-M   'P 1'
#
loop_
_entity.id
_entity.type
_entity.pdbx_description
1 polymer ?
#
loop_
_entity_poly.entity_id
_entity_poly.type
_entity_poly.pdbx_seq_one_letter_code
_entity_poly.pdbx_strand_id
1 'polypeptide(L)'
;MSGKRKVLSYQLKRQIIEEMSNGTKNIQVCKKFGIPSSTVSTLWRDRQRIMEELEDVSPFCKRARKSTKDDLDNALMAWVKTDGQKVVLSGKVLKVQAERIAADLGHVDFNCSQGWLHRFRTRHNISYGKSKSDSSVKQESEWLKTTWNDALRRAYADEDV
;
A
#
# COMPACT_ATOMS: atom_id res chain seq x y z
N MET A 1 17.96 32.92 2.82
CA MET A 1 17.51 31.97 3.87
C MET A 1 16.62 30.92 3.23
N SER A 2 17.15 29.74 2.87
CA SER A 2 16.31 28.65 2.36
C SER A 2 15.52 28.04 3.52
N GLY A 3 14.24 28.38 3.65
CA GLY A 3 13.34 27.76 4.63
C GLY A 3 13.27 26.24 4.41
N LYS A 4 13.23 25.46 5.49
CA LYS A 4 13.06 24.00 5.42
C LYS A 4 11.77 23.69 4.65
N ARG A 5 11.87 22.97 3.52
CA ARG A 5 10.70 22.59 2.71
C ARG A 5 9.81 21.64 3.51
N LYS A 6 8.58 22.07 3.79
CA LYS A 6 7.55 21.22 4.42
C LYS A 6 7.07 20.19 3.40
N VAL A 7 7.30 18.91 3.68
CA VAL A 7 6.79 17.81 2.84
C VAL A 7 5.37 17.46 3.29
N LEU A 8 4.40 17.61 2.38
CA LEU A 8 2.97 17.39 2.64
C LEU A 8 2.58 15.93 2.36
N SER A 9 1.69 15.36 3.18
CA SER A 9 1.06 14.05 2.93
C SER A 9 0.04 14.14 1.80
N TYR A 10 -0.23 13.03 1.12
CA TYR A 10 -1.29 12.95 0.10
C TYR A 10 -2.66 13.33 0.65
N GLN A 11 -2.98 12.94 1.88
CA GLN A 11 -4.20 13.36 2.59
C GLN A 11 -4.31 14.89 2.67
N LEU A 12 -3.25 15.57 3.06
CA LEU A 12 -3.26 17.03 3.16
C LEU A 12 -3.31 17.69 1.77
N LYS A 13 -2.62 17.12 0.78
CA LYS A 13 -2.72 17.60 -0.61
C LYS A 13 -4.15 17.48 -1.15
N ARG A 14 -4.83 16.35 -0.89
CA ARG A 14 -6.23 16.11 -1.25
C ARG A 14 -7.15 17.16 -0.64
N GLN A 15 -7.05 17.39 0.66
CA GLN A 15 -7.86 18.41 1.36
C GLN A 15 -7.68 19.81 0.75
N ILE A 16 -6.43 20.17 0.42
CA ILE A 16 -6.14 21.45 -0.24
C ILE A 16 -6.78 21.52 -1.63
N ILE A 17 -6.71 20.44 -2.41
CA ILE A 17 -7.31 20.37 -3.74
C ILE A 17 -8.84 20.46 -3.66
N GLU A 18 -9.47 19.73 -2.73
CA GLU A 18 -10.93 19.76 -2.51
C GLU A 18 -11.39 21.17 -2.12
N GLU A 19 -10.72 21.84 -1.18
CA GLU A 19 -11.02 23.22 -0.78
C GLU A 19 -10.91 24.21 -1.94
N MET A 20 -9.86 24.09 -2.76
CA MET A 20 -9.69 24.91 -3.96
C MET A 20 -10.77 24.62 -5.00
N SER A 21 -11.19 23.36 -5.14
CA SER A 21 -12.26 22.95 -6.05
C SER A 21 -13.64 23.45 -5.61
N ASN A 22 -13.86 23.59 -4.30
CA ASN A 22 -15.08 24.15 -3.72
C ASN A 22 -15.17 25.69 -3.84
N GLY A 23 -14.20 26.33 -4.49
CA GLY A 23 -14.20 27.77 -4.75
C GLY A 23 -13.51 28.61 -3.67
N THR A 24 -12.86 27.99 -2.68
CA THR A 24 -12.09 28.72 -1.66
C THR A 24 -10.91 29.45 -2.32
N LYS A 25 -10.71 30.73 -2.00
CA LYS A 25 -9.62 31.53 -2.59
C LYS A 25 -8.26 31.02 -2.08
N ASN A 26 -7.25 31.03 -2.96
CA ASN A 26 -5.88 30.59 -2.65
C ASN A 26 -5.33 31.22 -1.34
N ILE A 27 -5.57 32.52 -1.12
CA ILE A 27 -5.15 33.24 0.09
C ILE A 27 -5.77 32.63 1.36
N GLN A 28 -7.05 32.24 1.32
CA GLN A 28 -7.74 31.63 2.45
C GLN A 28 -7.18 30.24 2.75
N VAL A 29 -6.91 29.43 1.71
CA VAL A 29 -6.27 28.12 1.83
C VAL A 29 -4.86 28.25 2.43
N CYS A 30 -4.07 29.22 1.96
CA CYS A 30 -2.73 29.48 2.51
C CYS A 30 -2.77 29.79 4.01
N LYS A 31 -3.71 30.65 4.44
CA LYS A 31 -3.91 31.00 5.85
C LYS A 31 -4.37 29.80 6.67
N LYS A 32 -5.34 29.03 6.16
CA LYS A 32 -5.92 27.86 6.85
C LYS A 32 -4.89 26.77 7.12
N PHE A 33 -4.05 26.44 6.14
CA PHE A 33 -3.08 25.34 6.25
C PHE A 33 -1.65 25.78 6.60
N GLY A 34 -1.38 27.09 6.65
CA GLY A 34 -0.05 27.64 6.89
C GLY A 34 0.94 27.26 5.78
N ILE A 35 0.50 27.32 4.52
CA ILE A 35 1.28 26.87 3.35
C ILE A 35 1.53 28.07 2.43
N PRO A 36 2.74 28.22 1.85
CA PRO A 36 3.02 29.26 0.88
C PRO A 36 2.13 29.17 -0.37
N SER A 37 1.73 30.33 -0.92
CA SER A 37 0.87 30.38 -2.10
C SER A 37 1.47 29.71 -3.34
N SER A 38 2.80 29.74 -3.48
CA SER A 38 3.50 29.00 -4.55
C SER A 38 3.26 27.49 -4.46
N THR A 39 3.24 26.93 -3.24
CA THR A 39 2.95 25.51 -3.00
C THR A 39 1.50 25.19 -3.33
N VAL A 40 0.53 25.99 -2.86
CA VAL A 40 -0.90 25.79 -3.16
C VAL A 40 -1.15 25.84 -4.66
N SER A 41 -0.53 26.80 -5.36
CA SER A 41 -0.64 26.93 -6.82
C SER A 41 -0.05 25.72 -7.56
N THR A 42 1.08 25.20 -7.08
CA THR A 42 1.68 23.97 -7.64
C THR A 42 0.79 22.75 -7.41
N LEU A 43 0.21 22.61 -6.22
CA LEU A 43 -0.74 21.53 -5.91
C LEU A 43 -1.99 21.60 -6.80
N TRP A 44 -2.50 22.80 -7.05
CA TRP A 44 -3.65 22.99 -7.93
C TRP A 44 -3.32 22.64 -9.39
N ARG A 45 -2.13 23.00 -9.87
CA ARG A 45 -1.67 22.64 -11.22
C ARG A 45 -1.53 21.12 -11.37
N ASP A 46 -0.90 20.46 -10.41
CA ASP A 46 -0.63 19.02 -10.44
C ASP A 46 -1.80 18.17 -9.91
N ARG A 47 -2.98 18.77 -9.71
CA ARG A 47 -4.09 18.15 -8.96
C ARG A 47 -4.52 16.80 -9.50
N GLN A 48 -4.59 16.64 -10.83
CA GLN A 48 -5.03 15.40 -11.46
C GLN A 48 -4.06 14.26 -11.15
N ARG A 49 -2.76 14.47 -11.41
CA ARG A 49 -1.70 13.51 -11.07
C ARG A 49 -1.73 13.13 -9.59
N ILE A 50 -1.95 14.11 -8.70
CA ILE A 50 -1.99 13.86 -7.25
C ILE A 50 -3.20 13.02 -6.86
N MET A 51 -4.36 13.22 -7.51
CA MET A 51 -5.57 12.42 -7.27
C MET A 51 -5.41 11.00 -7.80
N GLU A 52 -4.85 10.81 -8.99
CA GLU A 52 -4.53 9.48 -9.56
C GLU A 52 -3.55 8.73 -8.65
N GLU A 53 -2.46 9.37 -8.22
CA GLU A 53 -1.50 8.78 -7.27
C GLU A 53 -2.13 8.41 -5.92
N LEU A 54 -3.25 9.02 -5.54
CA LEU A 54 -3.95 8.75 -4.29
C LEU A 54 -4.77 7.45 -4.33
N GLU A 55 -5.08 6.94 -5.52
CA GLU A 55 -5.75 5.65 -5.72
C GLU A 55 -4.82 4.48 -5.40
N ASP A 56 -3.54 4.64 -5.69
CA ASP A 56 -2.52 3.59 -5.55
C ASP A 56 -1.64 3.75 -4.30
N VAL A 57 -1.65 4.91 -3.65
CA VAL A 57 -0.77 5.21 -2.52
C VAL A 57 -1.57 5.59 -1.28
N SER A 58 -1.14 5.08 -0.12
CA SER A 58 -1.71 5.43 1.18
C SER A 58 -1.79 6.96 1.37
N PRO A 59 -2.95 7.49 1.81
CA PRO A 59 -3.13 8.93 2.05
C PRO A 59 -2.10 9.52 3.04
N PHE A 60 -1.57 8.70 3.94
CA PHE A 60 -0.59 9.12 4.95
C PHE A 60 0.83 9.26 4.37
N CYS A 61 1.10 8.69 3.21
CA CYS A 61 2.38 8.83 2.55
C CYS A 61 2.62 10.26 2.07
N LYS A 62 3.88 10.67 2.06
CA LYS A 62 4.29 12.02 1.60
C LYS A 62 4.79 12.03 0.15
N ARG A 63 5.14 10.85 -0.38
CA ARG A 63 5.67 10.62 -1.73
C ARG A 63 5.24 9.22 -2.18
N ALA A 64 4.85 9.10 -3.45
CA ALA A 64 4.73 7.80 -4.11
C ALA A 64 6.14 7.22 -4.24
N ARG A 65 6.44 6.14 -3.49
CA ARG A 65 7.70 5.43 -3.62
C ARG A 65 7.43 4.09 -4.29
N LYS A 66 8.09 3.89 -5.42
CA LYS A 66 8.17 2.60 -6.09
C LYS A 66 8.88 1.57 -5.21
N SER A 67 8.41 0.34 -5.28
CA SER A 67 9.08 -0.83 -4.72
C SER A 67 10.33 -1.14 -5.55
N THR A 68 11.29 -1.85 -4.96
CA THR A 68 12.44 -2.37 -5.74
C THR A 68 11.98 -3.40 -6.78
N LYS A 69 10.89 -4.10 -6.49
CA LYS A 69 10.21 -5.06 -7.37
C LYS A 69 8.79 -4.59 -7.60
N ASP A 70 8.63 -3.60 -8.48
CA ASP A 70 7.34 -2.95 -8.76
C ASP A 70 6.33 -3.90 -9.42
N ASP A 71 6.80 -4.78 -10.30
CA ASP A 71 6.03 -5.85 -10.94
C ASP A 71 5.37 -6.77 -9.92
N LEU A 72 6.16 -7.26 -8.95
CA LEU A 72 5.68 -8.08 -7.84
C LEU A 72 4.72 -7.32 -6.93
N ASP A 73 5.03 -6.07 -6.60
CA ASP A 73 4.21 -5.22 -5.74
C ASP A 73 2.81 -5.02 -6.35
N ASN A 74 2.76 -4.71 -7.65
CA ASN A 74 1.52 -4.49 -8.39
C ASN A 74 0.71 -5.78 -8.55
N ALA A 75 1.36 -6.90 -8.87
CA ALA A 75 0.71 -8.19 -9.01
C ALA A 75 0.11 -8.67 -7.68
N LEU A 76 0.84 -8.52 -6.57
CA LEU A 76 0.32 -8.83 -5.24
C LEU A 76 -0.86 -7.93 -4.87
N MET A 77 -0.80 -6.63 -5.19
CA MET A 77 -1.91 -5.72 -4.93
C MET A 77 -3.15 -6.05 -5.79
N ALA A 78 -2.96 -6.44 -7.05
CA ALA A 78 -4.05 -6.90 -7.91
C ALA A 78 -4.75 -8.12 -7.33
N TRP A 79 -3.98 -9.09 -6.83
CA TRP A 79 -4.52 -10.26 -6.13
C TRP A 79 -5.27 -9.87 -4.84
N VAL A 80 -4.74 -8.92 -4.05
CA VAL A 80 -5.42 -8.42 -2.85
C VAL A 80 -6.79 -7.81 -3.20
N LYS A 81 -6.88 -7.08 -4.32
CA LYS A 81 -8.13 -6.45 -4.78
C LYS A 81 -9.18 -7.47 -5.26
N THR A 82 -8.76 -8.64 -5.77
CA THR A 82 -9.68 -9.67 -6.29
C THR A 82 -9.95 -10.79 -5.28
N ASP A 83 -8.98 -11.67 -5.07
CA ASP A 83 -9.13 -12.87 -4.25
C ASP A 83 -8.82 -12.62 -2.78
N GLY A 84 -8.01 -11.59 -2.48
CA GLY A 84 -7.76 -11.15 -1.11
C GLY A 84 -9.00 -10.68 -0.36
N GLN A 85 -10.09 -10.33 -1.05
CA GLN A 85 -11.37 -10.01 -0.41
C GLN A 85 -12.09 -11.25 0.16
N LYS A 86 -11.78 -12.45 -0.36
CA LYS A 86 -12.41 -13.72 0.02
C LYS A 86 -11.69 -14.40 1.20
N VAL A 87 -10.53 -13.90 1.59
CA VAL A 87 -9.63 -14.50 2.57
C VAL A 87 -9.31 -13.48 3.65
N VAL A 88 -9.11 -13.96 4.88
CA VAL A 88 -8.56 -13.14 5.95
C VAL A 88 -7.13 -12.73 5.56
N LEU A 89 -6.92 -11.46 5.25
CA LEU A 89 -5.60 -10.91 4.91
C LEU A 89 -4.70 -10.90 6.15
N SER A 90 -4.05 -12.03 6.41
CA SER A 90 -3.01 -12.17 7.42
C SER A 90 -1.63 -11.88 6.82
N GLY A 91 -0.65 -11.66 7.69
CA GLY A 91 0.74 -11.52 7.26
C GLY A 91 1.28 -12.79 6.61
N LYS A 92 0.88 -13.97 7.10
CA LYS A 92 1.32 -15.27 6.55
C LYS A 92 0.74 -15.49 5.15
N VAL A 93 -0.55 -15.21 4.97
CA VAL A 93 -1.24 -15.29 3.67
C VAL A 93 -0.57 -14.38 2.63
N LEU A 94 -0.32 -13.12 2.98
CA LEU A 94 0.36 -12.18 2.08
C LEU A 94 1.79 -12.60 1.76
N LYS A 95 2.52 -13.18 2.73
CA LYS A 95 3.89 -13.66 2.53
C LYS A 95 3.92 -14.79 1.49
N VAL A 96 3.11 -15.83 1.71
CA VAL A 96 3.02 -17.00 0.82
C VAL A 96 2.62 -16.59 -0.59
N GLN A 97 1.62 -15.71 -0.70
CA GLN A 97 1.16 -15.26 -2.00
C GLN A 97 2.21 -14.40 -2.72
N ALA A 98 2.95 -13.55 -1.99
CA ALA A 98 4.04 -12.78 -2.57
C ALA A 98 5.13 -13.69 -3.14
N GLU A 99 5.52 -14.75 -2.43
CA GLU A 99 6.54 -15.70 -2.88
C GLU A 99 6.07 -16.49 -4.11
N ARG A 100 4.79 -16.89 -4.14
CA ARG A 100 4.20 -17.54 -5.31
C ARG A 100 4.21 -16.63 -6.54
N ILE A 101 3.71 -15.40 -6.41
CA ILE A 101 3.70 -14.43 -7.51
C ILE A 101 5.12 -14.12 -7.95
N ALA A 102 6.08 -14.06 -7.02
CA ALA A 102 7.48 -13.86 -7.36
C ALA A 102 8.02 -15.01 -8.21
N ALA A 103 7.72 -16.27 -7.86
CA ALA A 103 8.09 -17.43 -8.66
C ALA A 103 7.46 -17.39 -10.07
N ASP A 104 6.18 -17.05 -10.17
CA ASP A 104 5.46 -16.93 -11.45
C ASP A 104 6.05 -15.82 -12.34
N LEU A 105 6.59 -14.76 -11.74
CA LEU A 105 7.28 -13.66 -12.43
C LEU A 105 8.77 -13.95 -12.70
N GLY A 106 9.28 -15.12 -12.32
CA GLY A 106 10.69 -15.50 -12.52
C GLY A 106 11.67 -15.00 -11.44
N HIS A 107 11.17 -14.40 -10.36
CA HIS A 107 11.96 -13.98 -9.20
C HIS A 107 12.14 -15.12 -8.19
N VAL A 108 12.78 -16.21 -8.60
CA VAL A 108 12.93 -17.44 -7.78
C VAL A 108 13.69 -17.24 -6.47
N ASP A 109 14.62 -16.27 -6.42
CA ASP A 109 15.39 -15.96 -5.20
C ASP A 109 14.67 -14.98 -4.25
N PHE A 110 13.42 -14.62 -4.54
CA PHE A 110 12.68 -13.70 -3.70
C PHE A 110 12.16 -14.40 -2.44
N ASN A 111 12.72 -14.00 -1.30
CA ASN A 111 12.13 -14.27 0.00
C ASN A 111 11.39 -13.03 0.50
N CYS A 112 10.12 -13.18 0.87
CA CYS A 112 9.30 -12.09 1.35
C CYS A 112 9.70 -11.72 2.80
N SER A 113 10.71 -10.85 2.91
CA SER A 113 11.18 -10.34 4.20
C SER A 113 10.08 -9.57 4.94
N GLN A 114 10.11 -9.64 6.28
CA GLN A 114 9.17 -8.87 7.13
C GLN A 114 9.21 -7.36 6.84
N GLY A 115 10.40 -6.83 6.49
CA GLY A 115 10.58 -5.43 6.10
C GLY A 115 9.92 -5.08 4.77
N TRP A 116 10.01 -5.97 3.77
CA TRP A 116 9.33 -5.78 2.49
C TRP A 116 7.81 -5.83 2.67
N LEU A 117 7.30 -6.83 3.40
CA LEU A 117 5.88 -6.99 3.68
C LEU A 117 5.31 -5.81 4.49
N HIS A 118 6.07 -5.28 5.45
CA HIS A 118 5.67 -4.07 6.17
C HIS A 118 5.54 -2.87 5.23
N ARG A 119 6.54 -2.63 4.37
CA ARG A 119 6.52 -1.52 3.39
C ARG A 119 5.38 -1.67 2.38
N PHE A 120 5.12 -2.88 1.89
CA PHE A 120 4.00 -3.19 1.01
C PHE A 120 2.67 -2.76 1.65
N ARG A 121 2.41 -3.22 2.88
CA ARG A 121 1.20 -2.87 3.64
C ARG A 121 1.07 -1.37 3.88
N THR A 122 2.16 -0.71 4.26
CA THR A 122 2.15 0.75 4.48
C THR A 122 1.87 1.51 3.19
N ARG A 123 2.44 1.08 2.05
CA ARG A 123 2.22 1.72 0.75
C ARG A 123 0.76 1.62 0.33
N HIS A 124 0.16 0.44 0.46
CA HIS A 124 -1.21 0.15 0.02
C HIS A 124 -2.28 0.34 1.10
N ASN A 125 -1.89 0.88 2.27
CA ASN A 125 -2.78 1.08 3.41
C ASN A 125 -3.55 -0.18 3.85
N ILE A 126 -2.91 -1.35 3.76
CA ILE A 126 -3.52 -2.63 4.12
C ILE A 126 -3.39 -2.81 5.64
N SER A 127 -4.52 -2.74 6.35
CA SER A 127 -4.60 -3.13 7.75
C SER A 127 -4.89 -4.63 7.86
N TYR A 128 -4.26 -5.29 8.83
CA TYR A 128 -4.74 -6.61 9.23
C TYR A 128 -6.14 -6.43 9.80
N GLY A 129 -7.10 -7.25 9.34
CA GLY A 129 -8.36 -7.39 10.04
C GLY A 129 -8.06 -7.73 11.50
N LYS A 130 -8.52 -6.90 12.44
CA LYS A 130 -8.49 -7.24 13.87
C LYS A 130 -9.49 -8.36 14.10
N SER A 131 -9.12 -9.57 13.75
CA SER A 131 -9.94 -10.76 13.98
C SER A 131 -9.07 -11.77 14.71
N LYS A 132 -8.88 -11.56 16.01
CA LYS A 132 -8.47 -12.65 16.92
C LYS A 132 -9.69 -13.52 17.25
N SER A 133 -10.47 -13.91 16.24
CA SER A 133 -11.54 -14.89 16.40
C SER A 133 -11.02 -16.23 15.89
N ASP A 134 -11.40 -17.29 16.59
CA ASP A 134 -11.00 -18.67 16.27
C ASP A 134 -11.39 -19.06 14.83
N SER A 135 -12.46 -18.46 14.29
CA SER A 135 -12.91 -18.62 12.91
C SER A 135 -11.94 -18.03 11.87
N SER A 136 -11.33 -16.86 12.13
CA SER A 136 -10.35 -16.26 11.22
C SER A 136 -9.09 -17.11 11.11
N VAL A 137 -8.65 -17.67 12.24
CA VAL A 137 -7.47 -18.55 12.30
C VAL A 137 -7.72 -19.85 11.54
N LYS A 138 -8.94 -20.42 11.65
CA LYS A 138 -9.33 -21.61 10.89
C LYS A 138 -9.35 -21.35 9.39
N GLN A 139 -9.97 -20.26 8.93
CA GLN A 139 -10.02 -19.88 7.52
C GLN A 139 -8.62 -19.60 6.93
N GLU A 140 -7.74 -18.93 7.69
CA GLU A 140 -6.33 -18.76 7.31
C GLU A 140 -5.62 -20.11 7.17
N SER A 141 -5.80 -21.00 8.16
CA SER A 141 -5.15 -22.32 8.15
C SER A 141 -5.66 -23.23 7.02
N GLU A 142 -6.95 -23.16 6.67
CA GLU A 142 -7.55 -23.91 5.57
C GLU A 142 -7.06 -23.38 4.23
N TRP A 143 -7.08 -22.06 4.02
CA TRP A 143 -6.55 -21.45 2.80
C TRP A 143 -5.07 -21.77 2.59
N LEU A 144 -4.27 -21.70 3.66
CA LEU A 144 -2.87 -22.12 3.62
C LEU A 144 -2.78 -23.60 3.27
N LYS A 145 -3.51 -24.51 3.91
CA LYS A 145 -3.44 -25.95 3.54
C LYS A 145 -3.80 -26.22 2.08
N THR A 146 -4.82 -25.55 1.54
CA THR A 146 -5.23 -25.74 0.14
C THR A 146 -4.21 -25.14 -0.83
N THR A 147 -3.72 -23.93 -0.57
CA THR A 147 -2.83 -23.19 -1.49
C THR A 147 -1.37 -23.63 -1.36
N TRP A 148 -0.95 -23.99 -0.16
CA TRP A 148 0.42 -24.36 0.20
C TRP A 148 0.73 -25.84 -0.11
N ASN A 149 -0.29 -26.70 -0.28
CA ASN A 149 -0.10 -28.08 -0.75
C ASN A 149 0.36 -28.18 -2.20
N ASP A 150 -0.09 -27.29 -3.08
CA ASP A 150 0.00 -27.51 -4.52
C ASP A 150 1.31 -27.03 -5.17
N ALA A 151 2.04 -26.08 -4.56
CA ALA A 151 3.17 -25.43 -5.23
C ALA A 151 4.48 -25.34 -4.42
N LEU A 152 4.44 -25.27 -3.08
CA LEU A 152 5.64 -24.92 -2.27
C LEU A 152 6.14 -26.04 -1.35
N ARG A 153 5.37 -27.13 -1.15
CA ARG A 153 5.72 -28.23 -0.24
C ARG A 153 6.95 -29.06 -0.64
N ARG A 154 7.50 -28.85 -1.84
CA ARG A 154 8.80 -29.44 -2.25
C ARG A 154 10.02 -28.61 -1.86
N ALA A 155 9.84 -27.35 -1.45
CA ALA A 155 10.94 -26.40 -1.24
C ALA A 155 11.14 -25.94 0.21
N TYR A 156 10.19 -26.20 1.12
CA TYR A 156 10.27 -25.78 2.53
C TYR A 156 9.97 -26.95 3.47
N ALA A 157 10.91 -27.23 4.38
CA ALA A 157 10.77 -28.23 5.44
C ALA A 157 9.89 -27.70 6.59
N ASP A 158 9.23 -28.62 7.30
CA ASP A 158 8.22 -28.36 8.34
C ASP A 158 8.70 -27.56 9.58
N GLU A 159 9.97 -27.12 9.63
CA GLU A 159 10.56 -26.47 10.81
C GLU A 159 10.28 -24.96 10.96
N ASP A 160 9.64 -24.32 9.97
CA ASP A 160 9.38 -22.86 9.97
C ASP A 160 7.89 -22.47 10.19
N VAL A 161 7.06 -23.36 10.75
CA VAL A 161 5.61 -23.14 11.00
C VAL A 161 5.28 -22.53 12.36
#